data_AF-A0A2S7SSB2-F1
#
_entry.id   AF-A0A2S7SSB2-F1
#
_cell.length_a   1.000
_cell.length_b   1.000
_cell.length_c   1.000
_cell.angle_alpha   90.00
_cell.angle_beta   90.00
_cell.angle_gamma   90.00
#
_symmetry.space_group_name_H-M   'P 1'
#
loop_
_entity.id
_entity.type
_entity.pdbx_description
1 polymer ?
#
loop_
_entity_poly.entity_id
_entity_poly.type
_entity_poly.pdbx_seq_one_letter_code
_entity_poly.pdbx_strand_id
1 'polypeptide(L)'
;MKEVKFTSFEAACAHLKIGTELPDVSMLPTEEQKGVIAQYKLQILVKANNDGWKANYAERSQYKYFPWFEYVPGSGWVLDGYVGGYACTYVGARLALKTSALAMEMGGTFIDLYRDLLGEGE
;
A
#
# COMPACT_ATOMS: atom_id res chain seq x y z
N MET A 1 -14.09 -13.49 4.53
CA MET A 1 -14.43 -13.21 3.12
C MET A 1 -13.25 -12.45 2.55
N LYS A 2 -12.78 -12.76 1.33
CA LYS A 2 -11.61 -12.09 0.77
C LYS A 2 -11.93 -10.62 0.48
N GLU A 3 -11.20 -9.70 1.08
CA GLU A 3 -11.37 -8.25 0.91
C GLU A 3 -10.59 -7.72 -0.31
N VAL A 4 -9.41 -8.29 -0.61
CA VAL A 4 -8.64 -7.94 -1.81
C VAL A 4 -9.27 -8.57 -3.06
N LYS A 5 -9.76 -7.71 -3.95
CA LYS A 5 -10.37 -8.07 -5.23
C LYS A 5 -9.38 -8.05 -6.39
N PHE A 6 -8.42 -7.13 -6.36
CA PHE A 6 -7.42 -6.95 -7.40
C PHE A 6 -6.05 -7.28 -6.82
N THR A 7 -5.47 -8.40 -7.29
CA THR A 7 -4.20 -8.95 -6.81
C THR A 7 -3.00 -8.62 -7.71
N SER A 8 -3.18 -7.76 -8.73
CA SER A 8 -2.10 -7.25 -9.57
C SER A 8 -2.33 -5.80 -9.98
N PHE A 9 -1.24 -5.12 -10.33
CA PHE A 9 -1.28 -3.74 -10.78
C PHE A 9 -2.09 -3.58 -12.07
N GLU A 10 -1.91 -4.48 -13.03
CA GLU A 10 -2.58 -4.47 -14.33
C GLU A 10 -4.10 -4.67 -14.16
N ALA A 11 -4.51 -5.58 -13.27
CA ALA A 11 -5.92 -5.80 -12.98
C ALA A 11 -6.57 -4.57 -12.32
N ALA A 12 -5.85 -3.91 -11.41
CA ALA A 12 -6.30 -2.66 -10.81
C ALA A 12 -6.37 -1.52 -11.84
N CYS A 13 -5.39 -1.37 -12.73
CA CYS A 13 -5.42 -0.39 -13.82
C CYS A 13 -6.61 -0.62 -14.77
N ALA A 14 -6.85 -1.87 -15.17
CA ALA A 14 -7.98 -2.23 -16.01
C ALA A 14 -9.33 -1.88 -15.35
N HIS A 15 -9.48 -2.19 -14.06
CA HIS A 15 -10.68 -1.83 -13.30
C HIS A 15 -10.89 -0.31 -13.23
N LEU A 16 -9.80 0.45 -13.01
CA LEU A 16 -9.82 1.90 -12.92
C LEU A 16 -9.85 2.60 -14.29
N LYS A 17 -9.78 1.84 -15.39
CA LYS A 17 -9.73 2.33 -16.78
C LYS A 17 -8.57 3.32 -17.02
N ILE A 18 -7.38 2.99 -16.52
CA ILE A 18 -6.14 3.74 -16.71
C ILE A 18 -5.08 2.86 -17.39
N GLY A 19 -4.03 3.49 -17.94
CA GLY A 19 -2.88 2.77 -18.52
C GLY A 19 -2.03 2.06 -17.46
N THR A 20 -1.19 1.13 -17.92
CA THR A 20 -0.23 0.38 -17.09
C THR A 20 1.16 1.02 -17.07
N GLU A 21 1.28 2.26 -17.56
CA GLU A 21 2.57 2.94 -17.61
C GLU A 21 3.05 3.30 -16.20
N LEU A 22 4.35 3.12 -16.00
CA LEU A 22 5.05 3.45 -14.76
C LEU A 22 5.65 4.86 -14.87
N PRO A 23 5.86 5.55 -13.74
CA PRO A 23 6.58 6.82 -13.74
C PRO A 23 7.99 6.63 -14.28
N ASP A 24 8.47 7.61 -15.06
CA ASP A 24 9.88 7.70 -15.44
C ASP A 24 10.70 8.07 -14.20
N VAL A 25 11.60 7.17 -13.81
CA VAL A 25 12.47 7.30 -12.64
C VAL A 25 13.94 7.41 -13.03
N SER A 26 14.25 7.59 -14.33
CA SER A 26 15.63 7.66 -14.85
C SER A 26 16.48 8.78 -14.24
N MET A 27 15.83 9.82 -13.71
CA MET A 27 16.46 10.97 -13.06
C MET A 27 16.85 10.71 -11.59
N LEU A 28 16.42 9.58 -11.01
CA LEU A 28 16.65 9.25 -9.60
C LEU A 28 17.85 8.32 -9.42
N PRO A 29 18.54 8.37 -8.27
CA PRO A 29 19.51 7.35 -7.88
C PRO A 29 18.89 5.96 -7.95
N THR A 30 19.64 4.96 -8.44
CA THR A 30 19.14 3.59 -8.66
C THR A 30 18.48 2.98 -7.42
N GLU A 31 19.01 3.28 -6.24
CA GLU A 31 18.49 2.82 -4.94
C GLU A 31 17.06 3.33 -4.65
N GLU A 32 16.72 4.53 -5.13
CA GLU A 32 15.43 5.18 -4.90
C GLU A 32 14.36 4.79 -5.94
N GLN A 33 14.77 4.25 -7.09
CA GLN A 33 13.87 3.98 -8.23
C GLN A 33 12.79 2.95 -7.88
N LYS A 34 13.17 1.88 -7.17
CA LYS A 34 12.25 0.80 -6.78
C LYS A 34 11.15 1.30 -5.85
N GLY A 35 11.51 2.13 -4.86
CA GLY A 35 10.55 2.70 -3.91
C GLY A 35 9.50 3.58 -4.57
N VAL A 36 9.90 4.40 -5.55
CA VAL A 36 8.96 5.26 -6.30
C VAL A 36 7.99 4.42 -7.15
N ILE A 37 8.49 3.40 -7.84
CA ILE A 37 7.65 2.49 -8.63
C ILE A 37 6.68 1.72 -7.71
N ALA A 38 7.18 1.20 -6.59
CA ALA A 38 6.38 0.48 -5.61
C ALA A 38 5.29 1.35 -5.01
N GLN A 39 5.61 2.60 -4.64
CA GLN A 39 4.65 3.57 -4.13
C GLN A 39 3.52 3.80 -5.14
N TYR A 40 3.85 4.02 -6.41
CA TYR A 40 2.87 4.24 -7.46
C TYR A 40 1.94 3.04 -7.63
N LYS A 41 2.49 1.83 -7.73
CA LYS A 41 1.71 0.59 -7.84
C LYS A 41 0.78 0.40 -6.64
N LEU A 42 1.29 0.58 -5.42
CA LEU A 42 0.50 0.45 -4.20
C LEU A 42 -0.65 1.46 -4.13
N GLN A 43 -0.46 2.72 -4.55
CA GLN A 43 -1.54 3.71 -4.60
C GLN A 43 -2.68 3.30 -5.54
N ILE A 44 -2.34 2.74 -6.71
CA ILE A 44 -3.33 2.22 -7.66
C ILE A 44 -4.08 1.01 -7.09
N LEU A 45 -3.35 0.07 -6.48
CA LEU A 45 -3.93 -1.11 -5.82
C LEU A 45 -4.86 -0.72 -4.66
N VAL A 46 -4.44 0.23 -3.82
CA VAL A 46 -5.26 0.77 -2.72
C VAL A 46 -6.52 1.42 -3.28
N LYS A 47 -6.40 2.26 -4.31
CA LYS A 47 -7.55 2.92 -4.94
C LYS A 47 -8.56 1.91 -5.50
N ALA A 48 -8.09 0.85 -6.16
CA ALA A 48 -8.95 -0.19 -6.72
C ALA A 48 -9.63 -1.03 -5.62
N ASN A 49 -8.88 -1.47 -4.60
CA ASN A 49 -9.40 -2.34 -3.55
C ASN A 49 -10.20 -1.59 -2.45
N ASN A 50 -10.04 -0.26 -2.33
CA ASN A 50 -10.90 0.56 -1.45
C ASN A 50 -12.31 0.78 -2.02
N ASP A 51 -12.60 0.35 -3.26
CA ASP A 51 -13.91 0.51 -3.92
C ASP A 51 -14.41 1.97 -3.89
N GLY A 52 -13.52 2.94 -4.13
CA GLY A 52 -13.88 4.36 -4.12
C GLY A 52 -13.97 5.00 -2.73
N TRP A 53 -13.74 4.24 -1.65
CA TRP A 53 -13.57 4.82 -0.32
C TRP A 53 -12.35 5.76 -0.29
N LYS A 54 -12.53 6.93 0.34
CA LYS A 54 -11.48 7.90 0.59
C LYS A 54 -11.49 8.28 2.07
N ALA A 55 -10.31 8.33 2.67
CA ALA A 55 -10.14 8.78 4.03
C ALA A 55 -10.63 10.24 4.18
N ASN A 56 -11.54 10.47 5.11
CA ASN A 56 -11.95 11.80 5.57
C ASN A 56 -11.08 12.17 6.77
N TYR A 57 -10.10 13.04 6.56
CA TYR A 57 -9.18 13.48 7.61
C TYR A 57 -9.76 14.54 8.54
N ALA A 58 -10.87 15.18 8.16
CA ALA A 58 -11.62 16.03 9.07
C ALA A 58 -12.40 15.20 10.12
N GLU A 59 -12.76 13.96 9.79
CA GLU A 59 -13.44 13.05 10.70
C GLU A 59 -12.45 12.27 11.57
N ARG A 60 -12.38 12.65 12.86
CA ARG A 60 -11.43 12.08 13.81
C ARG A 60 -11.78 10.65 14.21
N SER A 61 -13.06 10.27 14.21
CA SER A 61 -13.51 8.92 14.59
C SER A 61 -13.39 7.89 13.47
N GLN A 62 -13.16 8.33 12.23
CA GLN A 62 -12.98 7.42 11.12
C GLN A 62 -11.61 6.76 11.18
N TYR A 63 -11.59 5.46 11.47
CA TYR A 63 -10.38 4.65 11.40
C TYR A 63 -9.82 4.59 9.98
N LYS A 64 -8.50 4.63 9.89
CA LYS A 64 -7.70 4.54 8.67
C LYS A 64 -6.63 3.50 8.94
N TYR A 65 -6.63 2.44 8.14
CA TYR A 65 -5.78 1.28 8.38
C TYR A 65 -4.59 1.26 7.43
N PHE A 66 -3.47 0.73 7.90
CA PHE A 66 -2.28 0.45 7.10
C PHE A 66 -1.66 -0.86 7.57
N PRO A 67 -1.10 -1.69 6.68
CA PRO A 67 -0.45 -2.93 7.09
C PRO A 67 0.81 -2.63 7.91
N TRP A 68 1.00 -3.35 9.01
CA TRP A 68 2.17 -3.22 9.87
C TRP A 68 3.13 -4.36 9.61
N PHE A 69 4.38 -4.03 9.37
CA PHE A 69 5.44 -4.99 9.07
C PHE A 69 6.50 -4.94 10.14
N GLU A 70 7.03 -6.11 10.49
CA GLU A 70 8.16 -6.26 11.40
C GLU A 70 9.30 -6.97 10.69
N TYR A 71 10.52 -6.50 10.93
CA TYR A 71 11.71 -7.19 10.47
C TYR A 71 12.05 -8.33 11.45
N VAL A 72 12.02 -9.57 10.97
CA VAL A 72 12.35 -10.75 11.76
C VAL A 72 13.71 -11.30 11.31
N PRO A 73 14.75 -11.29 12.18
CA PRO A 73 16.06 -11.84 11.85
C PRO A 73 15.95 -13.29 11.34
N GLY A 74 16.55 -13.56 10.17
CA GLY A 74 16.53 -14.89 9.54
C GLY A 74 15.26 -15.21 8.74
N SER A 75 14.21 -14.38 8.80
CA SER A 75 12.97 -14.54 8.01
C SER A 75 12.65 -13.34 7.10
N GLY A 76 13.35 -12.21 7.27
CA GLY A 76 13.15 -10.99 6.48
C GLY A 76 11.97 -10.14 6.98
N TRP A 77 11.38 -9.35 6.09
CA TRP A 77 10.18 -8.54 6.40
C TRP A 77 8.94 -9.43 6.48
N VAL A 78 8.23 -9.39 7.60
CA VAL A 78 7.01 -10.17 7.85
C VAL A 78 5.85 -9.22 8.15
N LEU A 79 4.65 -9.54 7.64
CA LEU A 79 3.43 -8.84 8.04
C LEU A 79 3.07 -9.26 9.47
N ASP A 80 3.14 -8.32 10.41
CA ASP A 80 2.77 -8.56 11.81
C ASP A 80 1.29 -8.23 12.07
N GLY A 81 0.75 -7.19 11.42
CA GLY A 81 -0.64 -6.81 11.65
C GLY A 81 -1.10 -5.58 10.87
N TYR A 82 -1.86 -4.72 11.55
CA TYR A 82 -2.31 -3.43 11.03
C TYR A 82 -2.36 -2.39 12.14
N VAL A 83 -2.18 -1.11 11.79
CA VAL A 83 -2.36 0.01 12.72
C VAL A 83 -3.59 0.81 12.33
N GLY A 84 -4.45 1.13 13.30
CA GLY A 84 -5.56 2.07 13.15
C GLY A 84 -5.22 3.42 13.79
N GLY A 85 -5.17 4.49 12.99
CA GLY A 85 -4.86 5.84 13.49
C GLY A 85 -6.11 6.73 13.70
N TYR A 86 -6.15 7.44 14.82
CA TYR A 86 -6.94 8.69 14.96
C TYR A 86 -6.17 9.85 14.30
N ALA A 87 -6.80 11.02 14.10
CA ALA A 87 -6.34 12.19 13.31
C ALA A 87 -4.86 12.65 13.39
N CYS A 88 -4.04 12.07 14.27
CA CYS A 88 -2.57 12.14 14.28
C CYS A 88 -1.99 10.85 13.67
N THR A 89 -1.92 10.73 12.33
CA THR A 89 -1.62 9.42 11.71
C THR A 89 -0.13 9.23 11.39
N TYR A 90 0.46 8.12 11.83
CA TYR A 90 1.74 7.59 11.32
C TYR A 90 1.62 6.89 9.95
N VAL A 91 0.42 6.91 9.34
CA VAL A 91 0.12 6.20 8.10
C VAL A 91 0.06 7.16 6.92
N GLY A 92 0.69 6.77 5.81
CA GLY A 92 0.71 7.58 4.59
C GLY A 92 -0.70 7.74 4.02
N ALA A 93 -1.17 8.98 3.88
CA ALA A 93 -2.56 9.26 3.52
C ALA A 93 -3.02 8.60 2.21
N ARG A 94 -2.09 8.40 1.28
CA ARG A 94 -2.34 7.78 -0.03
C ARG A 94 -2.47 6.25 0.03
N LEU A 95 -2.10 5.62 1.14
CA LEU A 95 -2.14 4.18 1.36
C LEU A 95 -3.12 3.77 2.46
N ALA A 96 -3.98 4.69 2.90
CA ALA A 96 -5.00 4.40 3.90
C ALA A 96 -6.08 3.44 3.36
N LEU A 97 -6.38 2.40 4.13
CA LEU A 97 -7.35 1.36 3.81
C LEU A 97 -8.59 1.47 4.69
N LYS A 98 -9.75 1.13 4.12
CA LYS A 98 -11.07 1.29 4.74
C LYS A 98 -11.32 0.38 5.95
N THR A 99 -10.72 -0.81 5.97
CA THR A 99 -10.90 -1.83 7.02
C THR A 99 -9.57 -2.46 7.39
N SER A 100 -9.49 -2.98 8.60
CA SER A 100 -8.34 -3.73 9.09
C SER A 100 -8.11 -5.03 8.34
N ALA A 101 -9.18 -5.76 8.01
CA ALA A 101 -9.10 -6.99 7.22
C ALA A 101 -8.50 -6.74 5.83
N LEU A 102 -8.91 -5.64 5.17
CA LEU A 102 -8.30 -5.25 3.90
C LEU A 102 -6.83 -4.87 4.06
N ALA A 103 -6.45 -4.19 5.15
CA ALA A 103 -5.05 -3.88 5.45
C ALA A 103 -4.19 -5.14 5.61
N MET A 104 -4.66 -6.12 6.38
CA MET A 104 -3.96 -7.38 6.56
C MET A 104 -3.82 -8.14 5.23
N GLU A 105 -4.88 -8.26 4.44
CA GLU A 105 -4.81 -8.94 3.15
C GLU A 105 -3.95 -8.20 2.12
N MET A 106 -4.02 -6.87 2.06
CA MET A 106 -3.17 -6.05 1.18
C MET A 106 -1.69 -6.22 1.54
N GLY A 107 -1.36 -6.17 2.84
CA GLY A 107 0.02 -6.33 3.30
C GLY A 107 0.59 -7.71 2.97
N GLY A 108 -0.20 -8.77 3.13
CA GLY A 108 0.24 -10.12 2.81
C GLY A 108 0.32 -10.38 1.29
N THR A 109 -0.65 -9.89 0.53
CA THR A 109 -0.70 -10.09 -0.93
C THR A 109 0.44 -9.35 -1.66
N PHE A 110 0.82 -8.17 -1.15
CA PHE A 110 1.76 -7.27 -1.83
C PHE A 110 3.03 -7.02 -1.03
N ILE A 111 3.47 -8.01 -0.25
CA ILE A 111 4.59 -7.85 0.68
C ILE A 111 5.88 -7.38 -0.02
N ASP A 112 6.15 -7.84 -1.24
CA ASP A 112 7.31 -7.39 -2.01
C ASP A 112 7.22 -5.91 -2.39
N LEU A 113 6.04 -5.40 -2.75
CA LEU A 113 5.86 -3.97 -3.03
C LEU A 113 6.00 -3.13 -1.75
N TYR A 114 5.54 -3.63 -0.61
CA TYR A 114 5.74 -2.95 0.66
C TYR A 114 7.21 -2.98 1.09
N ARG A 115 7.94 -4.08 0.83
CA ARG A 115 9.38 -4.15 1.05
C ARG A 115 10.13 -3.14 0.17
N ASP A 116 9.82 -3.08 -1.12
CA ASP A 116 10.44 -2.12 -2.04
C ASP A 116 10.13 -0.66 -1.65
N LEU A 117 8.98 -0.41 -1.01
CA LEU A 117 8.58 0.92 -0.53
C LEU A 117 9.21 1.29 0.84
N LEU A 118 9.26 0.36 1.77
CA LEU A 118 9.59 0.60 3.19
C LEU A 118 11.01 0.20 3.57
N GLY A 119 11.63 -0.70 2.81
CA GLY A 119 13.01 -1.14 2.99
C GLY A 119 14.01 -0.20 2.31
N GLU A 120 15.25 -0.23 2.78
CA GLU A 120 16.37 0.38 2.06
C GLU A 120 16.68 -0.47 0.81
N GLY A 121 17.02 0.19 -0.30
CA GLY A 121 17.37 -0.49 -1.54
C GLY A 121 18.67 -1.27 -1.38
N GLU A 122 18.57 -2.56 -1.05
CA GLU A 122 19.66 -3.53 -1.24
C GLU A 122 19.90 -3.83 -2.74
#